data_AF-A0A955WGJ9-F1
#
_entry.id   AF-A0A955WGJ9-F1
#
_cell.length_a   1.000
_cell.length_b   1.000
_cell.length_c   1.000
_cell.angle_alpha   90.00
_cell.angle_beta   90.00
_cell.angle_gamma   90.00
#
_symmetry.space_group_name_H-M   'P 1'
#
loop_
_entity.id
_entity.type
_entity.pdbx_description
1 polymer ?
#
loop_
_entity_poly.entity_id
_entity_poly.type
_entity_poly.pdbx_seq_one_letter_code
_entity_poly.pdbx_strand_id
1 'polypeptide(L)'
;MRIEHLEPRSTAPELMYDWENLLGVCGGRSGMPGGEYYTHCDRARRDRPLTIRPTAAVEASLRYARQAPDGEVNDDPGLWLIAPAELQADVDTLHLNNPALRRARRDAEKNVATLLERRHKQGKPMVPFLRQLWQAAATPDGEGCLPAFAPVVQRYVEGKLRAHGA
;
A
#
# COMPACT_ATOMS: atom_id res chain seq x y z
N MET A 1 -1.14 14.98 9.63
CA MET A 1 0.19 14.36 9.77
C MET A 1 0.54 14.32 11.24
N ARG A 2 1.19 13.26 11.73
CA ARG A 2 1.67 13.14 13.12
C ARG A 2 3.18 12.88 13.09
N ILE A 3 3.89 13.24 14.16
CA ILE A 3 5.27 12.84 14.38
C ILE A 3 5.28 11.67 15.37
N GLU A 4 6.00 10.60 15.02
CA GLU A 4 6.22 9.41 15.87
C GLU A 4 7.71 9.08 15.92
N HIS A 5 8.08 8.22 16.87
CA HIS A 5 9.47 7.80 17.06
C HIS A 5 9.75 6.45 16.39
N LEU A 6 10.89 6.32 15.70
CA LEU A 6 11.34 5.05 15.13
C LEU A 6 11.68 4.06 16.25
N GLU A 7 12.46 4.47 17.24
CA GLU A 7 12.66 3.79 18.50
C GLU A 7 11.67 4.34 19.54
N PRO A 8 10.81 3.51 20.16
CA PRO A 8 9.79 3.98 21.08
C PRO A 8 10.35 4.80 22.25
N ARG A 9 9.70 5.90 22.60
CA ARG A 9 10.11 6.75 23.74
C ARG A 9 10.16 6.01 25.07
N SER A 10 9.32 4.99 25.23
CA SER A 10 9.27 4.15 26.43
C SER A 10 10.51 3.29 26.60
N THR A 11 11.23 3.00 25.52
CA THR A 11 12.43 2.15 25.51
C THR A 11 13.72 2.91 25.21
N ALA A 12 13.64 4.06 24.52
CA ALA A 12 14.78 4.90 24.14
C ALA A 12 14.50 6.40 24.39
N PRO A 13 14.30 6.83 25.66
CA PRO A 13 13.99 8.23 25.98
C PRO A 13 15.09 9.22 25.57
N GLU A 14 16.35 8.78 25.51
CA GLU A 14 17.49 9.56 25.04
C GLU A 14 17.39 9.97 23.56
N LEU A 15 16.64 9.21 22.75
CA LEU A 15 16.41 9.49 21.33
C LEU A 15 15.16 10.36 21.08
N MET A 16 14.57 10.94 22.13
CA MET A 16 13.30 11.69 22.02
C MET A 16 13.38 12.89 21.08
N TYR A 17 14.53 13.56 21.01
CA TYR A 17 14.77 14.73 20.16
C TYR A 17 15.76 14.46 19.03
N ASP A 18 16.15 13.19 18.83
CA ASP A 18 17.00 12.81 17.73
C ASP A 18 16.20 12.90 16.43
N TRP A 19 16.64 13.77 15.51
CA TRP A 19 15.97 13.98 14.23
C TRP A 19 15.87 12.69 13.40
N GLU A 20 16.89 11.83 13.45
CA GLU A 20 16.88 10.55 12.73
C GLU A 20 15.89 9.55 13.33
N ASN A 21 15.45 9.81 14.56
CA ASN A 21 14.44 9.03 15.26
C ASN A 21 13.01 9.57 15.06
N LEU A 22 12.82 10.74 14.43
CA LEU A 22 11.51 11.36 14.23
C LEU A 22 10.95 11.06 12.83
N LEU A 23 9.80 10.40 12.77
CA LEU A 23 9.12 10.04 11.53
C LEU A 23 7.84 10.85 11.34
N GLY A 24 7.70 11.45 10.16
CA GLY A 24 6.44 12.00 9.69
C GLY A 24 5.51 10.88 9.23
N VAL A 25 4.39 10.70 9.93
CA VAL A 25 3.50 9.56 9.72
C VAL A 25 2.07 9.97 9.39
N CYS A 26 1.37 9.02 8.74
CA CYS A 26 -0.06 9.14 8.46
C CYS A 26 -0.88 9.23 9.77
N GLY A 27 -2.03 9.92 9.72
CA GLY A 27 -2.93 10.02 10.88
C GLY A 27 -3.56 8.68 11.33
N GLY A 28 -3.40 7.62 10.54
CA GLY A 28 -3.56 6.24 10.98
C GLY A 28 -4.98 5.81 11.37
N ARG A 29 -6.01 6.33 10.69
CA ARG A 29 -7.41 5.98 10.97
C ARG A 29 -8.23 6.00 9.69
N SER A 30 -8.96 4.93 9.41
CA SER A 30 -9.94 4.87 8.32
C SER A 30 -11.29 4.44 8.87
N GLY A 31 -12.36 5.12 8.46
CA GLY A 31 -13.73 4.77 8.80
C GLY A 31 -14.31 3.70 7.86
N MET A 32 -15.22 2.89 8.37
CA MET A 32 -16.09 2.00 7.59
C MET A 32 -17.48 2.61 7.41
N PRO A 33 -18.21 2.26 6.33
CA PRO A 33 -19.66 2.40 6.32
C PRO A 33 -20.24 1.59 7.50
N GLY A 34 -20.88 2.27 8.46
CA GLY A 34 -21.38 1.66 9.71
C GLY A 34 -20.74 2.20 11.00
N GLY A 35 -19.75 3.10 10.91
CA GLY A 35 -19.25 3.87 12.06
C GLY A 35 -18.06 3.26 12.82
N GLU A 36 -17.64 2.04 12.48
CA GLU A 36 -16.41 1.45 13.02
C GLU A 36 -15.15 2.06 12.39
N TYR A 37 -14.11 2.24 13.20
CA TYR A 37 -12.83 2.78 12.76
C TYR A 37 -11.71 1.77 12.96
N TYR A 38 -10.92 1.53 11.90
CA TYR A 38 -9.68 0.78 12.01
C TYR A 38 -8.51 1.74 12.20
N THR A 39 -7.69 1.48 13.22
CA THR A 39 -6.39 2.13 13.37
C THR A 39 -5.34 1.37 12.58
N HIS A 40 -4.49 2.11 11.88
CA HIS A 40 -3.44 1.56 11.02
C HIS A 40 -2.20 2.47 11.03
N CYS A 41 -1.14 1.99 10.38
CA CYS A 41 0.19 2.57 10.42
C CYS A 41 0.64 2.78 11.87
N ASP A 42 1.26 3.91 12.16
CA ASP A 42 1.88 4.17 13.45
C ASP A 42 0.86 4.33 14.60
N ARG A 43 -0.39 4.67 14.28
CA ARG A 43 -1.46 4.68 15.30
C ARG A 43 -1.78 3.28 15.82
N ALA A 44 -1.66 2.26 14.98
CA ALA A 44 -1.80 0.87 15.40
C ALA A 44 -0.56 0.39 16.15
N ARG A 45 0.63 0.79 15.69
CA ARG A 45 1.92 0.44 16.28
C ARG A 45 2.02 0.83 17.76
N ARG A 46 1.66 2.08 18.10
CA ARG A 46 1.92 2.68 19.43
C ARG A 46 3.41 2.59 19.77
N ASP A 47 3.76 2.10 20.96
CA ASP A 47 5.13 1.93 21.43
C ASP A 47 5.77 0.59 21.01
N ARG A 48 5.16 -0.18 20.11
CA ARG A 48 5.79 -1.42 19.63
C ARG A 48 6.98 -1.08 18.72
N PRO A 49 8.14 -1.72 18.88
CA PRO A 49 9.26 -1.50 17.97
C PRO A 49 8.93 -1.99 16.56
N LEU A 50 9.57 -1.41 15.55
CA LEU A 50 9.63 -1.97 14.20
C LEU A 50 10.99 -2.62 14.03
N THR A 51 11.00 -3.80 13.42
CA THR A 51 12.24 -4.50 13.08
C THR A 51 12.92 -3.88 11.86
N ILE A 52 12.13 -3.27 10.97
CA ILE A 52 12.60 -2.69 9.73
C ILE A 52 12.55 -1.18 9.79
N ARG A 53 13.69 -0.56 9.47
CA ARG A 53 13.81 0.90 9.36
C ARG A 53 13.14 1.37 8.06
N PRO A 54 12.06 2.18 8.12
CA PRO A 54 11.39 2.67 6.92
C PRO A 54 12.25 3.62 6.07
N THR A 55 13.34 4.14 6.63
CA THR A 55 14.33 4.99 5.96
C THR A 55 15.40 4.21 5.18
N ALA A 56 15.45 2.88 5.34
CA ALA A 56 16.27 2.02 4.50
C ALA A 56 15.58 1.71 3.16
N ALA A 57 16.30 1.08 2.23
CA ALA A 57 15.75 0.58 0.96
C ALA A 57 14.88 -0.68 1.15
N VAL A 58 13.82 -0.56 1.94
CA VAL A 58 12.91 -1.67 2.33
C VAL A 58 12.15 -2.22 1.12
N GLU A 59 11.90 -1.40 0.11
CA GLU A 59 11.26 -1.83 -1.13
C GLU A 59 12.01 -2.98 -1.81
N ALA A 60 13.35 -3.00 -1.68
CA ALA A 60 14.17 -4.06 -2.24
C ALA A 60 14.01 -5.39 -1.50
N SER A 61 13.48 -5.42 -0.27
CA SER A 61 13.18 -6.65 0.47
C SER A 61 11.74 -7.13 0.31
N LEU A 62 10.84 -6.31 -0.24
CA LEU A 62 9.45 -6.70 -0.51
C LEU A 62 9.37 -7.61 -1.75
N ARG A 63 8.85 -8.82 -1.62
CA ARG A 63 8.51 -9.70 -2.74
C ARG A 63 7.03 -10.05 -2.67
N TYR A 64 6.39 -10.18 -3.82
CA TYR A 64 4.96 -10.54 -3.87
C TYR A 64 4.74 -11.74 -4.79
N ALA A 65 4.09 -12.78 -4.30
CA ALA A 65 3.65 -13.92 -5.10
C ALA A 65 2.14 -13.92 -5.33
N ARG A 66 1.72 -14.54 -6.45
CA ARG A 66 0.29 -14.78 -6.75
C ARG A 66 -0.25 -16.05 -6.10
N GLN A 67 0.63 -16.89 -5.57
CA GLN A 67 0.30 -18.12 -4.86
C GLN A 67 0.84 -17.99 -3.43
N ALA A 68 0.09 -18.52 -2.47
CA ALA A 68 0.54 -18.57 -1.09
C ALA A 68 1.79 -19.46 -0.98
N PRO A 69 2.76 -19.14 -0.10
CA PRO A 69 4.00 -19.91 0.03
C PRO A 69 3.80 -21.39 0.42
N ASP A 70 2.68 -21.71 1.05
CA ASP A 70 2.24 -23.04 1.50
C ASP A 70 1.33 -23.75 0.48
N GLY A 71 1.03 -23.12 -0.66
CA GLY A 71 0.09 -23.65 -1.63
C GLY A 71 -1.38 -23.55 -1.17
N GLU A 72 -1.69 -22.86 -0.06
CA GLU A 72 -3.07 -22.64 0.34
C GLU A 72 -3.78 -21.73 -0.67
N VAL A 73 -4.84 -22.27 -1.27
CA VAL A 73 -5.76 -21.51 -2.09
C VAL A 73 -6.76 -20.84 -1.16
N ASN A 74 -6.46 -19.60 -0.76
CA ASN A 74 -7.44 -18.75 -0.11
C ASN A 74 -8.33 -18.07 -1.15
N ASP A 75 -9.62 -17.90 -0.84
CA ASP A 75 -10.66 -17.35 -1.74
C ASP A 75 -10.45 -15.87 -2.14
N ASP A 76 -9.37 -15.22 -1.68
CA ASP A 76 -8.99 -13.87 -2.09
C ASP A 76 -7.81 -13.94 -3.08
N PRO A 77 -8.04 -13.76 -4.40
CA PRO A 77 -7.00 -13.78 -5.42
C PRO A 77 -6.12 -12.53 -5.29
N GLY A 78 -5.24 -12.53 -4.29
CA GLY A 78 -4.39 -11.42 -3.90
C GLY A 78 -2.90 -11.68 -4.14
N LEU A 79 -2.11 -10.66 -3.84
CA LEU A 79 -0.66 -10.72 -3.84
C LEU A 79 -0.17 -10.96 -2.41
N TRP A 80 0.54 -12.07 -2.24
CA TRP A 80 1.10 -12.50 -0.97
C TRP A 80 2.46 -11.87 -0.78
N LEU A 81 2.62 -11.09 0.28
CA LEU A 81 3.94 -10.62 0.67
C LEU A 81 4.78 -11.85 1.05
N ILE A 82 5.76 -12.18 0.21
CA ILE A 82 6.84 -13.09 0.57
C ILE A 82 7.90 -12.22 1.22
N ALA A 83 8.00 -12.34 2.53
CA ALA A 83 8.96 -11.59 3.30
C ALA A 83 9.50 -12.42 4.47
N PRO A 84 10.67 -12.05 5.01
CA PRO A 84 11.13 -12.57 6.29
C PRO A 84 10.06 -12.37 7.36
N ALA A 85 10.01 -13.26 8.36
CA ALA A 85 9.02 -13.23 9.43
C ALA A 85 8.97 -11.87 10.16
N GLU A 86 10.11 -11.19 10.28
CA GLU A 86 10.26 -9.85 10.87
C GLU A 86 9.44 -8.79 10.13
N LEU A 87 9.50 -8.78 8.79
CA LEU A 87 8.71 -7.85 7.98
C LEU A 87 7.21 -8.13 8.07
N GLN A 88 6.83 -9.41 8.15
CA GLN A 88 5.44 -9.77 8.35
C GLN A 88 4.94 -9.28 9.73
N ALA A 89 5.76 -9.43 10.78
CA ALA A 89 5.45 -8.91 12.10
C ALA A 89 5.30 -7.39 12.13
N ASP A 90 6.11 -6.65 11.38
CA ASP A 90 5.98 -5.19 11.23
C ASP A 90 4.69 -4.81 10.49
N VAL A 91 4.37 -5.51 9.40
CA VAL A 91 3.11 -5.31 8.64
C VAL A 91 1.90 -5.52 9.53
N ASP A 92 1.94 -6.54 10.38
CA ASP A 92 0.89 -6.84 11.35
C ASP A 92 0.87 -5.80 12.47
N THR A 93 2.02 -5.37 12.98
CA THR A 93 2.12 -4.31 13.99
C THR A 93 1.49 -3.00 13.52
N LEU A 94 1.72 -2.65 12.25
CA LEU A 94 1.18 -1.47 11.59
C LEU A 94 -0.27 -1.67 11.09
N HIS A 95 -0.86 -2.86 11.24
CA HIS A 95 -2.17 -3.22 10.67
C HIS A 95 -2.32 -2.82 9.19
N LEU A 96 -1.27 -2.96 8.37
CA LEU A 96 -1.31 -2.53 6.95
C LEU A 96 -2.23 -3.40 6.08
N ASN A 97 -2.66 -4.54 6.63
CA ASN A 97 -3.63 -5.47 6.04
C ASN A 97 -5.00 -5.48 6.73
N ASN A 98 -5.34 -4.44 7.50
CA ASN A 98 -6.69 -4.36 8.07
C ASN A 98 -7.78 -4.40 6.97
N PRO A 99 -9.02 -4.80 7.33
CA PRO A 99 -10.11 -4.98 6.37
C PRO A 99 -10.42 -3.73 5.52
N ALA A 100 -10.37 -2.53 6.11
CA ALA A 100 -10.66 -1.29 5.39
C ALA A 100 -9.60 -0.97 4.33
N LEU A 101 -8.31 -1.12 4.62
CA LEU A 101 -7.24 -0.92 3.65
C LEU A 101 -7.29 -1.98 2.54
N ARG A 102 -7.57 -3.25 2.87
CA ARG A 102 -7.75 -4.31 1.86
C ARG A 102 -8.93 -4.01 0.95
N ARG A 103 -10.06 -3.55 1.51
CA ARG A 103 -11.23 -3.13 0.72
C ARG A 103 -10.88 -1.97 -0.20
N ALA A 104 -10.24 -0.93 0.31
CA ALA A 104 -9.88 0.24 -0.50
C ALA A 104 -8.92 -0.10 -1.66
N ARG A 105 -7.95 -1.01 -1.43
CA ARG A 105 -7.09 -1.54 -2.52
C ARG A 105 -7.91 -2.26 -3.59
N ARG A 106 -8.82 -3.16 -3.20
CA ARG A 106 -9.71 -3.87 -4.14
C ARG A 106 -10.64 -2.92 -4.90
N ASP A 107 -11.18 -1.91 -4.22
CA ASP A 107 -12.06 -0.93 -4.86
C ASP A 107 -11.29 -0.09 -5.90
N ALA A 108 -10.03 0.26 -5.63
CA ALA A 108 -9.17 0.92 -6.61
C ALA A 108 -8.97 0.06 -7.88
N GLU A 109 -8.68 -1.23 -7.73
CA GLU A 109 -8.56 -2.16 -8.88
C GLU A 109 -9.88 -2.30 -9.64
N LYS A 110 -11.00 -2.47 -8.93
CA LYS A 110 -12.34 -2.56 -9.54
C LYS A 110 -12.70 -1.30 -10.33
N ASN A 111 -12.32 -0.13 -9.83
CA ASN A 111 -12.54 1.14 -10.54
C ASN A 111 -11.74 1.18 -11.85
N VAL A 112 -10.48 0.75 -11.83
CA VAL A 112 -9.67 0.63 -13.07
C VAL A 112 -10.31 -0.37 -14.02
N ALA A 113 -10.68 -1.56 -13.56
CA ALA A 113 -11.35 -2.58 -14.38
C ALA A 113 -12.61 -2.04 -15.05
N THR A 114 -13.45 -1.33 -14.31
CA THR A 114 -14.68 -0.69 -14.82
C THR A 114 -14.38 0.35 -15.90
N LEU A 115 -13.32 1.14 -15.75
CA LEU A 115 -12.88 2.09 -16.77
C LEU A 115 -12.44 1.38 -18.06
N LEU A 116 -11.69 0.28 -17.93
CA LEU A 116 -11.24 -0.51 -19.08
C LEU A 116 -12.42 -1.17 -19.81
N GLU A 117 -13.39 -1.73 -19.08
CA GLU A 117 -14.60 -2.30 -19.69
C GLU A 117 -15.40 -1.25 -20.47
N ARG A 118 -15.59 -0.06 -19.88
CA ARG A 118 -16.27 1.05 -20.57
C ARG A 118 -15.51 1.46 -21.84
N ARG A 119 -14.18 1.55 -21.75
CA ARG A 119 -13.32 1.88 -22.89
C ARG A 119 -13.43 0.84 -24.00
N HIS A 120 -13.43 -0.44 -23.64
CA HIS A 120 -13.59 -1.55 -24.57
C HIS A 120 -14.96 -1.52 -25.28
N LYS A 121 -16.05 -1.30 -24.53
CA LYS A 121 -17.41 -1.14 -25.10
C LYS A 121 -17.53 0.02 -26.09
N GLN A 122 -16.68 1.04 -25.97
CA GLN A 122 -16.62 2.16 -26.90
C GLN A 122 -15.77 1.86 -28.16
N GLY A 123 -15.13 0.70 -28.26
CA GLY A 123 -14.26 0.32 -29.39
C GLY A 123 -13.00 1.18 -29.54
N LYS A 124 -12.60 1.89 -28.48
CA LYS A 124 -11.48 2.84 -28.54
C LYS A 124 -10.14 2.15 -28.21
N PRO A 125 -8.99 2.65 -28.72
CA PRO A 125 -7.68 2.05 -28.47
C PRO A 125 -7.35 1.93 -26.99
N MET A 126 -6.87 0.75 -26.59
CA MET A 126 -6.60 0.38 -25.19
C MET A 126 -5.19 0.77 -24.74
N VAL A 127 -4.16 0.46 -25.53
CA VAL A 127 -2.76 0.71 -25.12
C VAL A 127 -2.48 2.18 -24.80
N PRO A 128 -2.89 3.18 -25.63
CA PRO A 128 -2.68 4.58 -25.28
C PRO A 128 -3.41 4.99 -23.99
N PHE A 129 -4.61 4.42 -23.76
CA PHE A 129 -5.39 4.68 -22.56
C PHE A 129 -4.75 4.08 -21.31
N LEU A 130 -4.22 2.86 -21.41
CA LEU A 130 -3.45 2.23 -20.34
C LEU A 130 -2.20 3.04 -20.00
N ARG A 131 -1.44 3.51 -21.00
CA ARG A 131 -0.27 4.39 -20.76
C ARG A 131 -0.69 5.68 -20.04
N GLN A 132 -1.79 6.30 -20.47
CA GLN A 132 -2.34 7.49 -19.81
C GLN A 132 -2.72 7.22 -18.35
N LEU A 133 -3.38 6.10 -18.06
CA LEU A 133 -3.74 5.72 -16.68
C LEU A 133 -2.50 5.46 -15.81
N TRP A 134 -1.51 4.75 -16.35
CA TRP A 134 -0.25 4.52 -15.63
C TRP A 134 0.45 5.83 -15.30
N GLN A 135 0.52 6.74 -16.28
CA GLN A 135 1.17 8.04 -16.13
C GLN A 135 0.41 8.93 -15.14
N ALA A 136 -0.93 8.94 -15.18
CA ALA A 136 -1.74 9.66 -14.20
C ALA A 136 -1.52 9.14 -12.77
N ALA A 137 -1.35 7.82 -12.58
CA ALA A 137 -1.02 7.24 -11.28
C ALA A 137 0.43 7.53 -10.85
N ALA A 138 1.34 7.76 -11.79
CA ALA A 138 2.75 8.07 -11.53
C ALA A 138 3.02 9.57 -11.29
N THR A 139 2.04 10.44 -11.55
CA THR A 139 2.23 11.89 -11.53
C THR A 139 1.68 12.49 -10.24
N PRO A 140 2.50 13.20 -9.46
CA PRO A 140 2.02 13.96 -8.31
C PRO A 140 1.05 15.07 -8.71
N ASP A 141 0.11 15.40 -7.84
CA ASP A 141 -0.79 16.53 -7.99
C ASP A 141 -0.08 17.88 -7.71
N GLY A 142 -0.85 18.97 -7.70
CA GLY A 142 -0.34 20.32 -7.42
C GLY A 142 0.25 20.50 -6.02
N GLU A 143 0.00 19.57 -5.10
CA GLU A 143 0.58 19.54 -3.75
C GLU A 143 1.77 18.57 -3.65
N GLY A 144 2.18 17.96 -4.77
CA GLY A 144 3.25 16.97 -4.81
C GLY A 144 2.85 15.59 -4.27
N CYS A 145 1.54 15.33 -4.12
CA CYS A 145 1.03 14.05 -3.64
C CYS A 145 0.66 13.12 -4.80
N LEU A 146 1.01 11.84 -4.70
CA LEU A 146 0.50 10.84 -5.64
C LEU A 146 -0.99 10.53 -5.34
N PRO A 147 -1.77 10.14 -6.36
CA PRO A 147 -3.13 9.66 -6.16
C PRO A 147 -3.19 8.50 -5.16
N ALA A 148 -4.27 8.44 -4.38
CA ALA A 148 -4.48 7.34 -3.43
C ALA A 148 -4.40 5.98 -4.14
N PHE A 149 -3.64 5.06 -3.57
CA PHE A 149 -3.39 3.73 -4.13
C PHE A 149 -2.74 3.73 -5.53
N ALA A 150 -2.03 4.80 -5.90
CA ALA A 150 -1.26 4.88 -7.15
C ALA A 150 -0.45 3.60 -7.48
N PRO A 151 0.32 3.00 -6.54
CA PRO A 151 1.06 1.76 -6.84
C PRO A 151 0.17 0.57 -7.21
N VAL A 152 -1.04 0.48 -6.64
CA VAL A 152 -2.02 -0.57 -6.98
C VAL A 152 -2.48 -0.39 -8.42
N VAL A 153 -2.81 0.84 -8.80
CA VAL A 153 -3.23 1.19 -10.16
C VAL A 153 -2.11 0.93 -11.17
N GLN A 154 -0.89 1.40 -10.89
CA GLN A 154 0.27 1.19 -11.77
C GLN A 154 0.50 -0.29 -12.03
N ARG A 155 0.55 -1.10 -10.97
CA ARG A 155 0.75 -2.55 -11.08
C ARG A 155 -0.34 -3.23 -11.89
N TYR A 156 -1.61 -2.88 -11.64
CA TYR A 156 -2.73 -3.44 -12.39
C TYR A 156 -2.60 -3.12 -13.88
N VAL A 157 -2.32 -1.86 -14.21
CA VAL A 157 -2.17 -1.37 -15.58
C VAL A 157 -0.97 -2.01 -16.28
N GLU A 158 0.18 -2.16 -15.62
CA GLU A 158 1.35 -2.86 -16.16
C GLU A 158 1.07 -4.32 -16.52
N GLY A 159 0.26 -5.00 -15.70
CA GLY A 159 -0.20 -6.35 -16.02
C GLY A 159 -1.04 -6.38 -17.30
N LYS A 160 -1.88 -5.37 -17.53
CA LYS A 160 -2.69 -5.24 -18.74
C LYS A 160 -1.87 -4.83 -19.96
N LEU A 161 -0.91 -3.91 -19.81
CA LEU A 161 0.01 -3.53 -20.89
C LEU A 161 0.80 -4.74 -21.40
N ARG A 162 1.36 -5.55 -20.50
CA ARG A 162 2.04 -6.80 -20.83
C ARG A 162 1.14 -7.77 -21.60
N ALA A 163 -0.12 -7.91 -21.20
CA ALA A 163 -1.09 -8.76 -21.90
C ALA A 163 -1.43 -8.26 -23.32
N HIS A 164 -1.21 -6.97 -23.61
CA HIS A 164 -1.38 -6.38 -24.94
C HIS A 164 -0.06 -6.30 -25.74
N GLY A 165 1.03 -6.90 -25.26
CA GLY A 165 2.34 -6.87 -25.93
C GLY A 165 3.02 -5.50 -25.92
N ALA A 166 2.73 -4.66 -24.92
CA ALA A 166 3.14 -3.26 -24.83
C ALA A 166 3.94 -2.92 -23.55
#